data_AF-A0A5N0TDC7-F1
#
_entry.id   AF-A0A5N0TDC7-F1
#
_cell.length_a   1.000
_cell.length_b   1.000
_cell.length_c   1.000
_cell.angle_alpha   90.00
_cell.angle_beta   90.00
_cell.angle_gamma   90.00
#
_symmetry.space_group_name_H-M   'P 1'
#
loop_
_entity.id
_entity.type
_entity.pdbx_description
1 polymer ?
#
loop_
_entity_poly.entity_id
_entity_poly.type
_entity_poly.pdbx_seq_one_letter_code
_entity_poly.pdbx_strand_id
1 'polypeptide(L)'
;MKFSEVFSDVLGPSSEAVPFADPTWIGVAFARDAYDNTRFPEWFFQCVMNQFAISREVDLLVAGDCFVQLGLEEVFQVPFQWESYQAFMMEPEHYSIEYRVVSSNRTCGWLSDGDITIFGGEEQRMTLLIERIGGIDKVLDSMRAEFFLGEKEKYSELDHFLQSLLRPALRPCRN
;
A
#
# COMPACT_ATOMS: atom_id res chain seq x y z
N MET A 1 20.03 10.90 -6.10
CA MET A 1 19.17 10.62 -4.94
C MET A 1 19.22 9.12 -4.74
N LYS A 2 19.50 8.63 -3.53
CA LYS A 2 19.53 7.19 -3.26
C LYS A 2 18.09 6.69 -3.11
N PHE A 3 17.73 5.50 -3.62
CA PHE A 3 16.36 4.98 -3.49
C PHE A 3 15.93 4.88 -2.02
N SER A 4 16.86 4.50 -1.15
CA SER A 4 16.69 4.51 0.30
C SER A 4 16.18 5.85 0.85
N GLU A 5 16.55 6.99 0.25
CA GLU A 5 16.07 8.32 0.65
C GLU A 5 14.60 8.51 0.21
N VAL A 6 14.23 8.10 -1.01
CA VAL A 6 12.86 8.22 -1.51
C VAL A 6 11.89 7.33 -0.73
N PHE A 7 12.29 6.10 -0.41
CA PHE A 7 11.49 5.22 0.42
C PHE A 7 11.31 5.82 1.81
N SER A 8 12.38 6.28 2.46
CA SER A 8 12.29 6.86 3.81
C SER A 8 11.48 8.16 3.87
N ASP A 9 11.45 8.92 2.77
CA ASP A 9 10.66 10.16 2.66
C ASP A 9 9.14 9.91 2.60
N VAL A 10 8.71 8.69 2.23
CA VAL A 10 7.30 8.36 2.00
C VAL A 10 6.81 7.24 2.91
N LEU A 11 7.57 6.16 2.99
CA LEU A 11 7.33 4.99 3.82
C LEU A 11 8.26 5.03 5.04
N GLY A 12 7.69 4.80 6.22
CA GLY A 12 8.47 4.58 7.42
C GLY A 12 9.19 3.22 7.41
N PRO A 13 9.97 2.91 8.45
CA PRO A 13 10.46 1.56 8.68
C PRO A 13 9.31 0.56 8.73
N SER A 14 9.50 -0.64 8.17
CA SER A 14 8.47 -1.71 8.14
C SER A 14 8.05 -2.20 9.52
N SER A 15 8.86 -1.95 10.55
CA SER A 15 8.60 -2.31 11.94
C SER A 15 7.72 -1.32 12.70
N GLU A 16 7.25 -0.24 12.08
CA GLU A 16 6.45 0.78 12.77
C GLU A 16 4.94 0.51 12.72
N ALA A 17 4.23 0.97 13.75
CA ALA A 17 2.77 0.88 13.85
C ALA A 17 2.02 1.69 12.77
N VAL A 18 2.69 2.63 12.10
CA VAL A 18 2.16 3.36 10.94
C VAL A 18 3.23 3.34 9.85
N PRO A 19 2.92 2.84 8.65
CA PRO A 19 3.93 2.61 7.63
C PRO A 19 4.33 3.85 6.84
N PHE A 20 3.83 5.03 7.18
CA PHE A 20 4.05 6.27 6.42
C PHE A 20 5.00 7.21 7.16
N ALA A 21 5.89 7.84 6.41
CA ALA A 21 6.78 8.86 6.93
C ALA A 21 6.00 10.12 7.33
N ASP A 22 5.14 10.59 6.42
CA ASP A 22 4.23 11.71 6.64
C ASP A 22 3.00 11.26 7.47
N PRO A 23 2.75 11.88 8.64
CA PRO A 23 1.65 11.50 9.52
C PRO A 23 0.27 11.83 8.97
N THR A 24 0.17 12.63 7.91
CA THR A 24 -1.10 12.97 7.25
C THR A 24 -1.54 11.92 6.23
N TRP A 25 -0.62 11.11 5.71
CA TRP A 25 -0.95 10.09 4.71
C TRP A 25 -1.92 9.08 5.26
N ILE A 26 -2.88 8.62 4.48
CA ILE A 26 -3.80 7.54 4.90
C ILE A 26 -3.65 6.34 3.97
N GLY A 27 -4.09 5.19 4.44
CA GLY A 27 -3.93 3.94 3.71
C GLY A 27 -5.07 2.97 3.89
N VAL A 28 -5.04 1.95 3.04
CA VAL A 28 -5.89 0.76 3.08
C VAL A 28 -5.00 -0.47 3.10
N ALA A 29 -5.48 -1.52 3.73
CA ALA A 29 -4.79 -2.79 3.85
C ALA A 29 -5.58 -3.89 3.14
N PHE A 30 -4.84 -4.83 2.57
CA PHE A 30 -5.35 -5.99 1.86
C PHE A 30 -4.66 -7.23 2.38
N ALA A 31 -5.40 -8.32 2.56
CA ALA A 31 -4.80 -9.62 2.87
C ALA A 31 -4.11 -10.15 1.61
N ARG A 32 -2.81 -10.41 1.67
CA ARG A 32 -2.05 -10.80 0.47
C ARG A 32 -2.58 -12.08 -0.17
N ASP A 33 -2.88 -13.07 0.66
CA ASP A 33 -3.35 -14.40 0.21
C ASP A 33 -4.77 -14.38 -0.38
N ALA A 34 -5.47 -13.25 -0.33
CA ALA A 34 -6.83 -13.14 -0.86
C ALA A 34 -6.86 -12.93 -2.39
N TYR A 35 -5.72 -12.71 -3.04
CA TYR A 35 -5.66 -12.30 -4.45
C TYR A 35 -4.72 -13.20 -5.28
N ASP A 36 -5.02 -13.35 -6.57
CA ASP A 36 -4.32 -14.21 -7.55
C ASP A 36 -2.87 -13.76 -7.82
N ASN A 37 -2.01 -13.84 -6.80
CA ASN A 37 -0.62 -13.37 -6.77
C ASN A 37 -0.43 -11.86 -7.03
N THR A 38 -1.51 -11.08 -7.06
CA THR A 38 -1.46 -9.62 -7.07
C THR A 38 -1.38 -9.06 -5.65
N ARG A 39 -0.98 -7.78 -5.49
CA ARG A 39 -0.85 -7.17 -4.15
C ARG A 39 -2.16 -6.61 -3.61
N PHE A 40 -3.10 -6.31 -4.50
CA PHE A 40 -4.42 -5.78 -4.16
C PHE A 40 -5.40 -6.13 -5.29
N PRO A 41 -6.72 -6.03 -5.06
CA PRO A 41 -7.72 -6.47 -6.02
C PRO A 41 -7.83 -5.54 -7.24
N GLU A 42 -8.34 -6.10 -8.34
CA GLU A 42 -8.57 -5.38 -9.60
C GLU A 42 -9.37 -4.09 -9.40
N TRP A 43 -10.49 -4.16 -8.67
CA TRP A 43 -11.36 -3.01 -8.47
C TRP A 43 -10.61 -1.86 -7.79
N PHE A 44 -9.71 -2.17 -6.85
CA PHE A 44 -8.93 -1.16 -6.15
C PHE A 44 -7.83 -0.62 -7.06
N PHE A 45 -7.14 -1.49 -7.79
CA PHE A 45 -6.14 -1.11 -8.79
C PHE A 45 -6.72 -0.11 -9.79
N GLN A 46 -7.90 -0.39 -10.35
CA GLN A 46 -8.58 0.49 -11.30
C GLN A 46 -8.90 1.86 -10.66
N CYS A 47 -9.34 1.88 -9.40
CA CYS A 47 -9.57 3.14 -8.68
C CYS A 47 -8.28 3.95 -8.47
N VAL A 48 -7.19 3.29 -8.07
CA VAL A 48 -5.87 3.92 -7.89
C VAL A 48 -5.39 4.50 -9.20
N MET A 49 -5.41 3.73 -10.27
CA MET A 49 -4.98 4.22 -11.59
C MET A 49 -5.81 5.43 -12.01
N ASN A 50 -7.13 5.40 -11.87
CA ASN A 50 -7.97 6.56 -12.20
C ASN A 50 -7.70 7.81 -11.33
N GLN A 51 -7.25 7.64 -10.08
CA GLN A 51 -7.07 8.75 -9.14
C GLN A 51 -5.66 9.33 -9.14
N PHE A 52 -4.63 8.49 -9.33
CA PHE A 52 -3.22 8.87 -9.22
C PHE A 52 -2.51 8.98 -10.57
N ALA A 53 -3.05 8.41 -11.66
CA ALA A 53 -2.42 8.40 -13.00
C ALA A 53 -2.71 9.64 -13.88
N ILE A 54 -2.54 10.86 -13.35
CA ILE A 54 -2.76 12.07 -14.17
C ILE A 54 -1.68 12.24 -15.26
N SER A 55 -0.51 11.63 -15.08
CA SER A 55 0.44 11.31 -16.14
C SER A 55 0.52 9.79 -16.27
N ARG A 56 0.51 9.26 -17.49
CA ARG A 56 0.52 7.81 -17.80
C ARG A 56 1.81 7.07 -17.42
N GLU A 57 2.54 7.56 -16.44
CA GLU A 57 3.85 7.08 -16.00
C GLU A 57 3.93 7.38 -14.50
N VAL A 58 3.60 6.38 -13.67
CA VAL A 58 3.99 6.36 -12.27
C VAL A 58 5.21 5.48 -12.28
N ASP A 59 6.39 6.09 -12.42
CA ASP A 59 7.62 5.35 -12.20
C ASP A 59 7.59 4.95 -10.72
N LEU A 60 7.53 3.65 -10.49
CA LEU A 60 7.34 3.06 -9.19
C LEU A 60 8.66 2.40 -8.82
N LEU A 61 9.34 2.98 -7.84
CA LEU A 61 10.60 2.44 -7.37
C LEU A 61 10.27 1.15 -6.63
N VAL A 62 10.79 0.01 -7.09
CA VAL A 62 10.52 -1.29 -6.49
C VAL A 62 11.75 -1.70 -5.69
N ALA A 63 11.56 -1.89 -4.40
CA ALA A 63 12.55 -2.50 -3.54
C ALA A 63 11.90 -3.72 -2.91
N GLY A 64 12.29 -4.92 -3.33
CA GLY A 64 12.22 -6.05 -2.41
C GLY A 64 13.30 -5.84 -1.36
N ASP A 65 12.98 -5.99 -0.06
CA ASP A 65 13.92 -5.70 1.04
C ASP A 65 15.22 -6.53 0.93
N CYS A 66 15.17 -7.72 0.31
CA CYS A 66 16.36 -8.51 0.00
C CYS A 66 17.24 -7.91 -1.11
N PHE A 67 16.68 -7.17 -2.07
CA PHE A 67 17.41 -6.53 -3.16
C PHE A 67 18.06 -5.21 -2.73
N VAL A 68 17.42 -4.45 -1.82
CA VAL A 68 17.99 -3.24 -1.20
C VAL A 68 19.28 -3.57 -0.45
N GLN A 69 19.27 -4.62 0.37
CA GLN A 69 20.43 -5.06 1.13
C GLN A 69 21.60 -5.53 0.25
N LEU A 70 21.30 -5.97 -0.98
CA LEU A 70 22.28 -6.43 -1.97
C LEU A 70 22.71 -5.34 -2.96
N GLY A 71 22.16 -4.12 -2.87
CA GLY A 71 22.47 -3.02 -3.79
C GLY A 71 21.91 -3.22 -5.21
N LEU A 72 20.85 -4.00 -5.35
CA LEU A 72 20.17 -4.36 -6.61
C LEU A 72 18.82 -3.62 -6.75
N GLU A 73 18.75 -2.38 -6.28
CA GLU A 73 17.55 -1.55 -6.38
C GLU A 73 17.26 -1.25 -7.86
N GLU A 74 16.22 -1.87 -8.43
CA GLU A 74 15.79 -1.67 -9.81
C GLU A 74 14.47 -0.89 -9.89
N VAL A 75 14.38 0.01 -10.86
CA VAL A 75 13.17 0.81 -11.11
C VAL A 75 12.33 0.10 -12.15
N PHE A 76 11.14 -0.34 -11.77
CA PHE A 76 10.19 -0.93 -12.71
C PHE A 76 9.03 0.02 -12.97
N GLN A 77 8.59 0.07 -14.22
CA GLN A 77 7.34 0.74 -14.56
C GLN A 77 6.20 -0.25 -14.34
N VAL A 78 5.37 0.00 -13.32
CA VAL A 78 4.20 -0.85 -13.09
C VAL A 78 3.17 -0.57 -14.18
N PRO A 79 2.66 -1.60 -14.88
CA PRO A 79 1.67 -1.40 -15.93
C PRO A 79 0.37 -0.80 -15.41
N PHE A 80 -0.27 0.04 -16.22
CA PHE A 80 -1.56 0.70 -15.90
C PHE A 80 -2.80 -0.14 -16.26
N GLN A 81 -2.61 -1.18 -17.06
CA GLN A 81 -3.66 -2.11 -17.44
C GLN A 81 -3.64 -3.30 -16.50
N TRP A 82 -4.81 -3.74 -16.05
CA TRP A 82 -4.94 -4.79 -15.04
C TRP A 82 -4.26 -6.09 -15.48
N GLU A 83 -4.50 -6.54 -16.70
CA GLU A 83 -3.96 -7.80 -17.23
C GLU A 83 -2.43 -7.75 -17.30
N SER A 84 -1.88 -6.59 -17.68
CA SER A 84 -0.44 -6.35 -17.72
C SER A 84 0.16 -6.28 -16.31
N TYR A 85 -0.54 -5.66 -15.36
CA TYR A 85 -0.13 -5.63 -13.95
C TYR A 85 -0.12 -7.03 -13.34
N GLN A 86 -1.16 -7.82 -13.62
CA GLN A 86 -1.24 -9.20 -13.16
C GLN A 86 -0.09 -10.05 -13.73
N ALA A 87 0.17 -9.95 -15.03
CA ALA A 87 1.29 -10.62 -15.68
C ALA A 87 2.63 -10.21 -15.05
N PHE A 88 2.87 -8.90 -14.91
CA PHE A 88 4.04 -8.34 -14.25
C PHE A 88 4.24 -8.91 -12.84
N MET A 89 3.21 -8.94 -12.00
CA MET A 89 3.33 -9.45 -10.62
C MET A 89 3.63 -10.95 -10.53
N MET A 90 3.36 -11.73 -11.59
CA MET A 90 3.67 -13.16 -11.65
C MET A 90 5.09 -13.45 -12.13
N GLU A 91 5.84 -12.45 -12.60
CA GLU A 91 7.22 -12.66 -13.04
C GLU A 91 8.12 -12.97 -11.83
N PRO A 92 9.04 -13.95 -11.93
CA PRO A 92 9.87 -14.37 -10.80
C PRO A 92 10.69 -13.24 -10.15
N GLU A 93 11.07 -12.24 -10.94
CA GLU A 93 11.80 -11.05 -10.50
C GLU A 93 10.94 -10.05 -9.70
N HIS A 94 9.62 -10.13 -9.81
CA HIS A 94 8.67 -9.26 -9.11
C HIS A 94 7.94 -9.99 -7.97
N TYR A 95 8.08 -11.31 -7.92
CA TYR A 95 7.52 -12.17 -6.87
C TYR A 95 8.43 -12.25 -5.64
N SER A 96 8.49 -11.16 -4.86
CA SER A 96 9.16 -11.13 -3.55
C SER A 96 8.17 -11.31 -2.39
N ILE A 97 8.61 -11.80 -1.22
CA ILE A 97 7.78 -11.77 -0.02
C ILE A 97 7.58 -10.31 0.40
N GLU A 98 8.66 -9.58 0.64
CA GLU A 98 8.62 -8.17 1.02
C GLU A 98 8.76 -7.28 -0.22
N TYR A 99 7.96 -6.21 -0.27
CA TYR A 99 7.87 -5.32 -1.42
C TYR A 99 7.58 -3.90 -0.96
N ARG A 100 8.35 -2.93 -1.41
CA ARG A 100 8.07 -1.50 -1.20
C ARG A 100 7.99 -0.80 -2.53
N VAL A 101 7.01 0.08 -2.65
CA VAL A 101 6.77 0.85 -3.85
C VAL A 101 6.42 2.29 -3.52
N VAL A 102 6.97 3.22 -4.28
CA VAL A 102 6.63 4.65 -4.21
C VAL A 102 6.59 5.28 -5.57
N SER A 103 5.57 6.10 -5.78
CA SER A 103 5.43 6.93 -6.98
C SER A 103 6.56 7.95 -7.08
N SER A 104 7.03 8.23 -8.29
CA SER A 104 8.08 9.22 -8.56
C SER A 104 7.74 10.63 -8.08
N ASN A 105 6.46 11.00 -8.13
CA ASN A 105 5.96 12.26 -7.60
C ASN A 105 5.67 12.24 -6.09
N ARG A 106 5.92 11.09 -5.42
CA ARG A 106 5.75 10.88 -3.99
C ARG A 106 4.34 11.20 -3.50
N THR A 107 3.30 10.87 -4.28
CA THR A 107 1.89 11.09 -3.90
C THR A 107 1.19 9.84 -3.39
N CYS A 108 1.75 8.67 -3.71
CA CYS A 108 1.34 7.37 -3.19
C CYS A 108 2.52 6.39 -3.09
N GLY A 109 2.30 5.33 -2.32
CA GLY A 109 3.20 4.20 -2.19
C GLY A 109 2.50 3.01 -1.53
N TRP A 110 3.12 1.84 -1.57
CA TRP A 110 2.65 0.69 -0.83
C TRP A 110 3.79 -0.14 -0.28
N LEU A 111 3.54 -0.80 0.85
CA LEU A 111 4.36 -1.92 1.31
C LEU A 111 3.57 -3.21 1.21
N SER A 112 4.27 -4.31 1.07
CA SER A 112 3.71 -5.64 1.22
C SER A 112 4.73 -6.54 1.90
N ASP A 113 4.27 -7.41 2.79
CA ASP A 113 5.03 -8.51 3.35
C ASP A 113 4.36 -9.85 3.03
N GLY A 114 4.66 -10.90 3.79
CA GLY A 114 4.05 -12.22 3.62
C GLY A 114 2.54 -12.25 3.81
N ASP A 115 1.97 -11.35 4.60
CA ASP A 115 0.59 -11.44 5.08
C ASP A 115 -0.29 -10.28 4.59
N ILE A 116 0.29 -9.08 4.49
CA ILE A 116 -0.45 -7.84 4.24
C ILE A 116 0.15 -7.06 3.07
N THR A 117 -0.71 -6.36 2.34
CA THR A 117 -0.33 -5.23 1.50
C THR A 117 -1.00 -3.99 2.05
N ILE A 118 -0.25 -2.89 2.20
CA ILE A 118 -0.77 -1.60 2.61
C ILE A 118 -0.49 -0.60 1.50
N PHE A 119 -1.55 -0.07 0.90
CA PHE A 119 -1.48 1.03 -0.04
C PHE A 119 -1.81 2.34 0.67
N GLY A 120 -1.00 3.37 0.46
CA GLY A 120 -1.26 4.70 1.02
C GLY A 120 -0.90 5.84 0.09
N GLY A 121 -1.36 7.02 0.47
CA GLY A 121 -1.12 8.26 -0.26
C GLY A 121 -1.54 9.48 0.54
N GLU A 122 -1.36 10.65 -0.08
CA GLU A 122 -1.79 11.93 0.47
C GLU A 122 -3.28 11.90 0.87
N GLU A 123 -3.60 12.42 2.07
CA GLU A 123 -4.95 12.38 2.67
C GLU A 123 -6.04 12.81 1.69
N GLN A 124 -5.84 13.94 1.01
CA GLN A 124 -6.81 14.51 0.09
C GLN A 124 -7.13 13.57 -1.07
N ARG A 125 -6.12 12.90 -1.65
CA ARG A 125 -6.29 12.00 -2.79
C ARG A 125 -6.93 10.69 -2.37
N MET A 126 -6.48 10.14 -1.24
CA MET A 126 -7.03 8.91 -0.69
C MET A 126 -8.47 9.09 -0.23
N THR A 127 -8.82 10.23 0.36
CA THR A 127 -10.21 10.54 0.73
C THR A 127 -11.11 10.51 -0.50
N LEU A 128 -10.70 11.15 -1.61
CA LEU A 128 -11.47 11.10 -2.85
C LEU A 128 -11.64 9.68 -3.41
N LEU A 129 -10.59 8.84 -3.30
CA LEU A 129 -10.67 7.44 -3.68
C LEU A 129 -11.66 6.68 -2.79
N ILE A 130 -11.55 6.85 -1.47
CA ILE A 130 -12.38 6.20 -0.45
C ILE A 130 -13.86 6.58 -0.60
N GLU A 131 -14.16 7.85 -0.86
CA GLU A 131 -15.54 8.29 -1.13
C GLU A 131 -16.14 7.59 -2.35
N ARG A 132 -15.37 7.37 -3.42
CA ARG A 132 -15.85 6.67 -4.62
C ARG A 132 -16.17 5.20 -4.38
N ILE A 133 -15.52 4.55 -3.42
CA ILE A 133 -15.75 3.15 -3.08
C ILE A 133 -16.83 2.97 -2.00
N GLY A 134 -17.39 4.07 -1.50
CA GLY A 134 -18.54 4.13 -0.61
C GLY A 134 -18.24 4.60 0.81
N GLY A 135 -17.14 5.33 1.00
CA GLY A 135 -16.78 6.00 2.24
C GLY A 135 -15.93 5.16 3.19
N ILE A 136 -15.36 5.82 4.20
CA ILE A 136 -14.39 5.25 5.16
C ILE A 136 -14.93 3.97 5.82
N ASP A 137 -16.18 3.96 6.27
CA ASP A 137 -16.72 2.84 7.03
C ASP A 137 -16.84 1.57 6.18
N LYS A 138 -17.28 1.71 4.91
CA LYS A 138 -17.37 0.57 3.99
C LYS A 138 -16.00 0.00 3.63
N VAL A 139 -14.99 0.86 3.52
CA VAL A 139 -13.60 0.43 3.31
C VAL A 139 -13.08 -0.32 4.52
N LEU A 140 -13.30 0.23 5.72
CA LEU A 140 -12.92 -0.41 6.97
C LEU A 140 -13.56 -1.79 7.14
N ASP A 141 -14.86 -1.90 6.87
CA ASP A 141 -15.57 -3.18 6.93
C ASP A 141 -15.04 -4.18 5.89
N SER A 142 -14.65 -3.71 4.70
CA SER A 142 -14.02 -4.57 3.68
C SER A 142 -12.67 -5.08 4.15
N MET A 143 -11.80 -4.21 4.70
CA MET A 143 -10.51 -4.63 5.27
C MET A 143 -10.71 -5.64 6.40
N ARG A 144 -11.65 -5.39 7.32
CA ARG A 144 -11.97 -6.32 8.41
C ARG A 144 -12.39 -7.69 7.90
N ALA A 145 -13.24 -7.73 6.87
CA ALA A 145 -13.69 -8.97 6.27
C ALA A 145 -12.52 -9.77 5.67
N GLU A 146 -11.56 -9.11 5.01
CA GLU A 146 -10.38 -9.76 4.44
C GLU A 146 -9.47 -10.41 5.48
N PHE A 147 -9.33 -9.79 6.65
CA PHE A 147 -8.54 -10.33 7.75
C PHE A 147 -9.35 -11.23 8.70
N PHE A 148 -10.56 -11.65 8.31
CA PHE A 148 -11.48 -12.46 9.12
C PHE A 148 -11.73 -11.89 10.52
N LEU A 149 -11.71 -10.55 10.63
CA LEU A 149 -12.02 -9.82 11.86
C LEU A 149 -13.53 -9.82 12.06
N GLY A 150 -14.07 -10.97 12.50
CA GLY A 150 -15.47 -11.08 12.94
C GLY A 150 -15.74 -10.31 14.23
N GLU A 151 -16.96 -10.40 14.77
CA GLU A 151 -17.43 -9.70 16.00
C GLU A 151 -16.64 -10.02 17.29
N LYS A 152 -15.60 -10.86 17.23
CA LYS A 152 -14.85 -11.30 18.41
C LYS A 152 -13.61 -10.44 18.61
N GLU A 153 -13.48 -9.90 19.82
CA GLU A 153 -12.40 -9.07 20.40
C GLU A 153 -10.95 -9.62 20.23
N LYS A 154 -10.74 -10.73 19.53
CA LYS A 154 -9.46 -11.45 19.45
C LYS A 154 -8.33 -10.73 18.71
N TYR A 155 -8.63 -9.67 17.98
CA TYR A 155 -7.65 -8.94 17.16
C TYR A 155 -7.79 -7.43 17.31
N SER A 156 -7.98 -6.95 18.53
CA SER A 156 -8.12 -5.51 18.82
C SER A 156 -6.94 -4.67 18.32
N GLU A 157 -5.73 -5.23 18.32
CA GLU A 157 -4.53 -4.55 17.83
C GLU A 157 -4.55 -4.39 16.30
N LEU A 158 -4.90 -5.44 15.56
CA LEU A 158 -5.02 -5.38 14.10
C LEU A 158 -6.18 -4.46 13.69
N ASP A 159 -7.33 -4.55 14.37
CA ASP A 159 -8.45 -3.64 14.09
C ASP A 159 -8.07 -2.17 14.36
N HIS A 160 -7.39 -1.90 15.48
CA HIS A 160 -6.88 -0.57 15.78
C HIS A 160 -5.88 -0.09 14.72
N PHE A 161 -5.00 -0.97 14.26
CA PHE A 161 -4.08 -0.69 13.18
C PHE A 161 -4.81 -0.29 11.89
N LEU A 162 -5.78 -1.10 11.43
CA LEU A 162 -6.60 -0.79 10.24
C LEU A 162 -7.32 0.56 10.37
N GLN A 163 -7.87 0.85 11.55
CA GLN A 163 -8.49 2.15 11.82
C GLN A 163 -7.48 3.30 11.75
N SER A 164 -6.27 3.11 12.28
CA SER A 164 -5.21 4.12 12.28
C SER A 164 -4.65 4.41 10.88
N LEU A 165 -4.73 3.44 9.95
CA LEU A 165 -4.39 3.66 8.55
C LEU A 165 -5.33 4.68 7.90
N LEU A 166 -6.64 4.57 8.15
CA LEU A 166 -7.65 5.45 7.57
C LEU A 166 -7.83 6.78 8.31
N ARG A 167 -7.47 6.84 9.60
CA ARG A 167 -7.77 7.97 10.48
C ARG A 167 -6.49 8.44 11.18
N PRO A 168 -5.81 9.48 10.65
CA PRO A 168 -4.59 10.01 11.24
C PRO A 168 -4.71 10.37 12.72
N ALA A 169 -5.89 10.84 13.14
CA ALA A 169 -6.18 11.20 14.54
C ALA A 169 -6.12 10.02 15.54
N LEU A 170 -6.17 8.77 15.06
CA LEU A 170 -6.07 7.56 15.89
C LEU A 170 -4.64 7.06 16.04
N ARG A 171 -3.67 7.70 15.39
CA ARG A 171 -2.26 7.25 15.42
C ARG A 171 -1.61 7.60 16.74
N PRO A 172 -0.75 6.73 17.28
CA PRO A 172 0.05 7.09 18.44
C PRO A 172 0.91 8.32 18.11
N CYS A 173 0.93 9.31 19.00
CA CYS A 173 1.82 10.45 18.85
C CYS A 173 3.27 9.94 18.82
N ARG A 174 4.00 10.17 17.72
CA ARG A 174 5.45 9.98 17.68
C ARG A 174 6.06 11.04 18.61
N ASN A 175 6.68 10.60 19.71
CA ASN A 175 7.43 11.46 20.64
C ASN A 175 8.81 11.81 20.07
#